data_AF-A0AAU2F738-F1
#
_entry.id   AF-A0AAU2F738-F1
#
_cell.length_a   1.000
_cell.length_b   1.000
_cell.length_c   1.000
_cell.angle_alpha   90.00
_cell.angle_beta   90.00
_cell.angle_gamma   90.00
#
_symmetry.space_group_name_H-M   'P 1'
#
loop_
_entity.id
_entity.type
_entity.pdbx_description
1 polymer ?
#
loop_
_entity_poly.entity_id
_entity_poly.type
_entity_poly.pdbx_seq_one_letter_code
_entity_poly.pdbx_strand_id
1 'polypeptide(L)'
;MYDIGTRKRALVLVSQGRSLNSVSKETGISRAAIRSWQHRIEPHSRRGLPCPRCEDPPRPPEDQAAYAYLLGLYLGDGYISAHRKGVYYMRVFLDKAWPGVVDACERALRAVRPDNNVCRVNKQGCFAVTSSSKHWPCLFPQHGPGKKHERPIVLEPWQQAIVDAHPWEFIRGLIHSDGCRITNWTTKIIAGERKRYEYPRYFFSNKSDDIRGLFSDTLDKVGVEWTTLARGSDPFNISVARRASVALMDAHVGPKH
;
A
#
# COMPACT_ATOMS: atom_id res chain seq x y z
N MET A 1 30.77 10.51 1.48
CA MET A 1 30.69 9.38 2.43
C MET A 1 32.09 8.80 2.51
N TYR A 2 32.69 8.66 3.69
CA TYR A 2 34.08 8.20 3.82
C TYR A 2 34.21 6.71 3.46
N ASP A 3 35.26 6.38 2.69
CA ASP A 3 35.64 5.02 2.32
C ASP A 3 36.11 4.22 3.54
N ILE A 4 36.19 2.89 3.40
CA ILE A 4 36.54 2.00 4.51
C ILE A 4 37.97 2.22 5.03
N GLY A 5 38.91 2.60 4.17
CA GLY A 5 40.29 2.87 4.54
C GLY A 5 40.39 4.11 5.42
N THR A 6 39.67 5.17 5.07
CA THR A 6 39.57 6.40 5.88
C THR A 6 39.00 6.12 7.27
N ARG A 7 37.97 5.27 7.36
CA ARG A 7 37.37 4.88 8.66
C ARG A 7 38.35 4.09 9.52
N LYS A 8 39.04 3.11 8.93
CA LYS A 8 40.06 2.31 9.62
C LYS A 8 41.18 3.19 10.17
N ARG A 9 41.69 4.14 9.37
CA ARG A 9 42.70 5.11 9.82
C ARG A 9 42.22 5.93 11.03
N ALA A 10 41.00 6.47 10.99
CA ALA A 10 40.46 7.22 12.11
C ALA A 10 40.32 6.37 13.39
N LEU A 11 39.93 5.10 13.27
CA LEU A 11 39.82 4.19 14.41
C LEU A 11 41.19 3.75 14.96
N VAL A 12 42.21 3.60 14.12
CA VAL A 12 43.59 3.34 14.56
C VAL A 12 44.10 4.48 15.44
N LEU A 13 43.85 5.73 15.05
CA LEU A 13 44.22 6.89 15.86
C LEU A 13 43.50 6.89 17.21
N VAL A 14 42.24 6.45 17.26
CA VAL A 14 41.48 6.32 18.50
C VAL A 14 42.00 5.16 19.36
N SER A 15 42.35 4.02 18.77
CA SER A 15 42.89 2.87 19.50
C SER A 15 44.27 3.14 20.13
N GLN A 16 45.00 4.15 19.64
CA GLN A 16 46.22 4.67 20.24
C GLN A 16 45.98 5.54 21.50
N GLY A 17 44.75 5.55 22.04
CA GLY A 17 44.40 6.31 23.24
C GLY A 17 44.10 7.79 22.99
N ARG A 18 44.04 8.22 21.72
CA ARG A 18 43.76 9.63 21.39
C ARG A 18 42.28 9.96 21.57
N SER A 19 42.01 11.16 22.07
CA SER A 19 40.63 11.64 22.22
C SER A 19 39.96 11.84 20.85
N LEU A 20 38.64 11.62 20.79
CA LEU A 20 37.84 11.87 19.57
C LEU A 20 38.00 13.30 19.05
N ASN A 21 38.25 14.27 19.94
CA ASN A 21 38.46 15.66 19.56
C ASN A 21 39.79 15.87 18.84
N SER A 22 40.87 15.25 19.33
CA SER A 22 42.19 15.28 18.68
C SER A 22 42.13 14.65 17.29
N VAL A 23 41.51 13.46 17.19
CA VAL A 23 41.36 12.73 15.92
C VAL A 23 40.48 13.52 14.94
N SER A 24 39.41 14.16 15.42
CA SER A 24 38.53 14.99 14.60
C SER A 24 39.23 16.21 14.02
N LYS A 25 40.06 16.90 14.82
CA LYS A 25 40.85 18.05 14.35
C LYS A 25 41.89 17.66 13.31
N GLU A 26 42.55 16.53 13.48
CA GLU A 26 43.58 16.07 12.53
C GLU A 26 42.99 15.57 11.21
N THR A 27 41.90 14.80 11.29
CA THR A 27 41.33 14.12 10.11
C THR A 27 40.27 14.94 9.39
N GLY A 28 39.77 16.01 10.01
CA GLY A 28 38.60 16.77 9.54
C GLY A 28 37.27 16.02 9.68
N ILE A 29 37.29 14.80 10.22
CA ILE A 29 36.11 13.95 10.37
C ILE A 29 35.35 14.34 11.63
N SER A 30 34.02 14.42 11.57
CA SER A 30 33.23 14.79 12.74
C SER A 30 33.35 13.75 13.87
N ARG A 31 33.40 14.22 15.12
CA ARG A 31 33.40 13.35 16.32
C ARG A 31 32.25 12.34 16.32
N ALA A 32 31.09 12.73 15.80
CA ALA A 32 29.92 11.86 15.67
C ALA A 32 30.15 10.70 14.69
N ALA A 33 30.81 10.95 13.56
CA ALA A 33 31.16 9.91 12.61
C ALA A 33 32.19 8.93 13.19
N ILE A 34 33.24 9.45 13.84
CA ILE A 34 34.26 8.61 14.51
C ILE A 34 33.62 7.72 15.58
N ARG A 35 32.76 8.30 16.44
CA ARG A 35 32.01 7.55 17.46
C ARG A 35 31.12 6.47 16.84
N SER A 36 30.42 6.79 15.76
CA SER A 36 29.60 5.81 15.03
C SER A 36 30.44 4.64 14.52
N TRP A 37 31.68 4.88 14.09
CA TRP A 37 32.56 3.84 13.56
C TRP A 37 33.13 2.92 14.62
N GLN A 38 33.26 3.38 15.86
CA GLN A 38 33.65 2.52 16.99
C GLN A 38 32.60 1.42 17.25
N HIS A 39 31.33 1.68 16.92
CA HIS A 39 30.26 0.70 17.01
C HIS A 39 30.08 -0.11 15.72
N ARG A 40 30.26 0.51 14.55
CA ARG A 40 30.15 -0.14 13.23
C ARG A 40 31.01 0.58 12.20
N ILE A 41 32.06 -0.09 11.73
CA ILE A 41 32.97 0.49 10.74
C ILE A 41 32.42 0.42 9.32
N GLU A 42 31.67 -0.63 9.00
CA GLU A 42 31.07 -0.83 7.69
C GLU A 42 30.10 0.30 7.36
N PRO A 43 30.13 0.84 6.13
CA PRO A 43 29.03 1.67 5.65
C PRO A 43 27.72 0.91 5.85
N HIS A 44 26.64 1.64 6.17
CA HIS A 44 25.33 1.04 6.01
C HIS A 44 25.19 0.67 4.52
N SER A 45 25.33 -0.61 4.21
CA SER A 45 24.88 -1.19 2.96
C SER A 45 23.37 -1.03 2.96
N ARG A 46 22.87 0.08 2.42
CA ARG A 46 21.48 0.21 2.02
C ARG A 46 21.32 -0.14 0.55
N ARG A 47 22.04 -1.16 0.07
CA ARG A 47 21.59 -1.84 -1.14
C ARG A 47 20.41 -2.68 -0.69
N GLY A 48 19.22 -2.06 -0.67
CA GLY A 48 17.99 -2.83 -0.66
C GLY A 48 17.99 -3.74 -1.90
N LEU A 49 17.15 -4.76 -1.88
CA LEU A 49 16.99 -5.68 -2.99
C LEU A 49 16.83 -4.89 -4.29
N PRO A 50 17.47 -5.37 -5.37
CA PRO A 50 17.23 -4.86 -6.71
C PRO A 50 15.73 -4.75 -6.95
N CYS A 51 15.30 -3.67 -7.61
CA CYS A 51 13.90 -3.58 -7.98
C CYS A 51 13.66 -4.58 -9.12
N PRO A 52 12.72 -5.52 -8.98
CA PRO A 52 12.46 -6.52 -10.02
C PRO A 52 12.01 -5.88 -11.34
N ARG A 53 11.38 -4.70 -11.28
CA ARG A 53 11.02 -3.90 -12.47
C ARG A 53 12.19 -3.17 -13.13
N CYS A 54 13.30 -2.99 -12.44
CA CYS A 54 14.51 -2.34 -12.98
C CYS A 54 15.57 -3.35 -13.41
N GLU A 55 15.32 -4.64 -13.25
CA GLU A 55 16.16 -5.71 -13.77
C GLU A 55 15.99 -5.85 -15.29
N ASP A 56 16.94 -6.52 -15.94
CA ASP A 56 16.88 -6.86 -17.35
C ASP A 56 17.00 -8.39 -17.51
N PRO A 57 15.92 -9.10 -17.91
CA PRO A 57 14.58 -8.58 -18.20
C PRO A 57 13.80 -8.21 -16.93
N PRO A 58 12.81 -7.28 -17.02
CA PRO A 58 12.07 -6.82 -15.85
C PRO A 58 11.03 -7.86 -15.40
N ARG A 59 11.04 -8.23 -14.11
CA ARG A 59 10.18 -9.27 -13.51
C ARG A 59 9.08 -8.68 -12.61
N PRO A 60 7.94 -9.35 -12.38
CA PRO A 60 6.94 -8.90 -11.41
C PRO A 60 7.49 -8.94 -9.97
N PRO A 61 6.81 -8.30 -8.99
CA PRO A 61 7.08 -8.50 -7.57
C PRO A 61 6.99 -9.99 -7.19
N GLU A 62 7.78 -10.39 -6.21
CA GLU A 62 7.85 -11.80 -5.77
C GLU A 62 6.53 -12.25 -5.14
N ASP A 63 6.02 -11.48 -4.17
CA ASP A 63 4.69 -11.72 -3.57
C ASP A 63 3.61 -10.98 -4.37
N GLN A 64 3.10 -11.65 -5.41
CA GLN A 64 2.09 -11.10 -6.32
C GLN A 64 0.72 -10.93 -5.65
N ALA A 65 0.35 -11.80 -4.71
CA ALA A 65 -0.88 -11.71 -3.95
C ALA A 65 -0.87 -10.47 -3.03
N ALA A 66 0.22 -10.26 -2.30
CA ALA A 66 0.40 -9.05 -1.50
C ALA A 66 0.44 -7.79 -2.37
N TYR A 67 1.04 -7.87 -3.56
CA TYR A 67 1.03 -6.78 -4.53
C TYR A 67 -0.38 -6.44 -5.00
N ALA A 68 -1.21 -7.43 -5.37
CA ALA A 68 -2.59 -7.23 -5.79
C ALA A 68 -3.41 -6.53 -4.70
N TYR A 69 -3.29 -7.00 -3.45
CA TYR A 69 -3.94 -6.35 -2.31
C TYR A 69 -3.46 -4.91 -2.09
N LEU A 70 -2.14 -4.68 -2.14
CA LEU A 70 -1.57 -3.34 -1.99
C LEU A 70 -1.95 -2.42 -3.16
N LEU A 71 -2.13 -2.94 -4.37
CA LEU A 71 -2.61 -2.20 -5.53
C LEU A 71 -4.03 -1.70 -5.31
N GLY A 72 -4.93 -2.54 -4.79
CA GLY A 72 -6.28 -2.10 -4.42
C GLY A 72 -6.25 -0.96 -3.39
N LEU A 73 -5.49 -1.13 -2.30
CA LEU A 73 -5.31 -0.07 -1.30
C LEU A 73 -4.68 1.19 -1.89
N TYR A 74 -3.71 1.04 -2.80
CA TYR A 74 -3.06 2.16 -3.46
C TYR A 74 -4.05 2.96 -4.31
N LEU A 75 -4.93 2.28 -5.05
CA LEU A 75 -5.89 2.93 -5.93
C LEU A 75 -6.96 3.70 -5.14
N GLY A 76 -7.39 3.22 -3.99
CA GLY A 76 -8.26 3.99 -3.09
C GLY A 76 -7.49 5.01 -2.25
N ASP A 77 -7.06 4.59 -1.06
CA ASP A 77 -6.51 5.45 -0.01
C ASP A 77 -5.00 5.73 -0.12
N GLY A 78 -4.33 5.13 -1.10
CA GLY A 78 -2.89 5.29 -1.28
C GLY A 78 -2.48 6.54 -2.04
N TYR A 79 -1.27 7.00 -1.75
CA TYR A 79 -0.65 8.14 -2.41
C TYR A 79 0.87 7.97 -2.44
N ILE A 80 1.46 8.22 -3.62
CA ILE A 80 2.91 8.29 -3.81
C ILE A 80 3.32 9.74 -4.01
N SER A 81 4.27 10.21 -3.20
CA SER A 81 4.84 11.56 -3.30
C SER A 81 6.35 11.50 -3.51
N ALA A 82 6.87 12.32 -4.43
CA ALA A 82 8.31 12.53 -4.56
C ALA A 82 8.90 13.21 -3.32
N HIS A 83 10.17 12.92 -3.06
CA HIS A 83 10.99 13.50 -2.01
C HIS A 83 12.41 13.73 -2.51
N ARG A 84 13.25 14.40 -1.70
CA ARG A 84 14.65 14.70 -2.03
C ARG A 84 15.42 13.45 -2.47
N LYS A 85 16.35 13.64 -3.42
CA LYS A 85 17.26 12.59 -3.94
C LYS A 85 16.55 11.44 -4.67
N GLY A 86 15.43 11.72 -5.34
CA GLY A 86 14.68 10.73 -6.14
C GLY A 86 14.04 9.62 -5.30
N VAL A 87 13.82 9.86 -4.01
CA VAL A 87 13.12 8.93 -3.12
C VAL A 87 11.63 9.27 -3.16
N TYR A 88 10.77 8.26 -3.09
CA TYR A 88 9.33 8.42 -3.04
C TYR A 88 8.79 7.84 -1.74
N TYR A 89 7.76 8.46 -1.19
CA TYR A 89 6.98 7.91 -0.09
C TYR A 89 5.68 7.34 -0.62
N MET A 90 5.45 6.04 -0.42
CA MET A 90 4.13 5.44 -0.46
C MET A 90 3.46 5.67 0.89
N ARG A 91 2.24 6.19 0.89
CA ARG A 91 1.40 6.34 2.09
C ARG A 91 0.01 5.81 1.82
N VAL A 92 -0.52 5.01 2.72
CA VAL A 92 -1.93 4.57 2.72
C VAL A 92 -2.56 5.06 4.01
N PHE A 93 -3.65 5.83 3.91
CA PHE A 93 -4.35 6.39 5.05
C PHE A 93 -5.51 5.49 5.44
N LEU A 94 -5.48 4.92 6.64
CA LEU A 94 -6.44 3.91 7.09
C LEU A 94 -7.02 4.28 8.44
N ASP A 95 -8.34 4.20 8.56
CA ASP A 95 -9.07 4.54 9.80
C ASP A 95 -8.59 3.69 10.99
N LYS A 96 -8.44 4.31 12.15
CA LYS A 96 -8.07 3.64 13.40
C LYS A 96 -9.12 2.64 13.88
N ALA A 97 -10.36 2.76 13.43
CA ALA A 97 -11.43 1.82 13.72
C ALA A 97 -11.20 0.42 13.11
N TRP A 98 -10.27 0.29 12.15
CA TRP A 98 -9.99 -0.96 11.44
C TRP A 98 -8.51 -1.39 11.59
N PRO A 99 -8.04 -1.69 12.81
CA PRO A 99 -6.64 -2.08 13.05
C PRO A 99 -6.18 -3.30 12.23
N GLY A 100 -7.07 -4.26 11.96
CA GLY A 100 -6.75 -5.41 11.11
C GLY A 100 -6.42 -5.03 9.66
N VAL A 101 -7.10 -4.01 9.11
CA VAL A 101 -6.78 -3.43 7.80
C VAL A 101 -5.42 -2.72 7.82
N VAL A 102 -5.12 -1.98 8.89
CA VAL A 102 -3.82 -1.31 9.07
C VAL A 102 -2.69 -2.34 9.12
N ASP A 103 -2.87 -3.42 9.87
CA ASP A 103 -1.90 -4.53 9.95
C ASP A 103 -1.71 -5.20 8.59
N ALA A 104 -2.79 -5.45 7.86
CA ALA A 104 -2.74 -6.04 6.52
C ALA A 104 -2.00 -5.14 5.52
N CYS A 105 -2.22 -3.82 5.55
CA CYS A 105 -1.49 -2.86 4.72
C CYS A 105 0.01 -2.86 5.04
N GLU A 106 0.38 -2.87 6.32
CA GLU A 106 1.77 -2.94 6.74
C GLU A 106 2.45 -4.24 6.28
N ARG A 107 1.78 -5.39 6.42
CA ARG A 107 2.27 -6.68 5.90
C ARG A 107 2.47 -6.62 4.39
N ALA A 108 1.51 -6.08 3.64
CA ALA A 108 1.60 -6.00 2.19
C ALA A 108 2.75 -5.08 1.73
N LEU A 109 2.95 -3.94 2.37
CA LEU A 109 4.10 -3.06 2.09
C LEU A 109 5.44 -3.76 2.33
N ARG A 110 5.55 -4.55 3.42
CA ARG A 110 6.76 -5.34 3.70
C ARG A 110 6.94 -6.47 2.69
N ALA A 111 5.90 -7.20 2.33
CA ALA A 111 5.98 -8.30 1.37
C ALA A 111 6.40 -7.81 -0.02
N VAL A 112 5.81 -6.70 -0.50
CA VAL A 112 6.13 -6.14 -1.82
C VAL A 112 7.53 -5.54 -1.86
N ARG A 113 8.05 -5.01 -0.73
CA ARG A 113 9.42 -4.49 -0.61
C ARG A 113 10.05 -4.82 0.75
N PRO A 114 10.63 -6.02 0.92
CA PRO A 114 11.13 -6.50 2.21
C PRO A 114 12.18 -5.64 2.89
N ASP A 115 13.08 -5.00 2.14
CA ASP A 115 14.14 -4.16 2.73
C ASP A 115 13.71 -2.72 3.03
N ASN A 116 12.49 -2.34 2.64
CA ASN A 116 12.00 -1.01 2.95
C ASN A 116 11.42 -1.02 4.37
N ASN A 117 11.81 -0.04 5.16
CA ASN A 117 11.13 0.21 6.42
C ASN A 117 9.68 0.63 6.16
N VAL A 118 8.78 0.11 7.00
CA VAL A 118 7.37 0.49 7.04
C VAL A 118 7.10 1.04 8.44
N CYS A 119 6.45 2.20 8.51
CA CYS A 119 6.06 2.81 9.78
C CYS A 119 4.60 3.27 9.75
N ARG A 120 3.95 3.25 10.92
CA ARG A 120 2.64 3.87 11.11
C ARG A 120 2.83 5.27 11.68
N VAL A 121 2.35 6.27 10.95
CA VAL A 121 2.34 7.64 11.44
C VAL A 121 0.93 7.94 11.95
N ASN A 122 0.79 8.23 13.24
CA ASN A 122 -0.48 8.59 13.85
C ASN A 122 -0.98 9.93 13.29
N LYS A 123 -2.25 9.97 12.86
CA LYS A 123 -2.98 11.15 12.40
C LYS A 123 -4.32 11.23 13.13
N GLN A 124 -5.03 12.35 12.98
CA GLN A 124 -6.38 12.47 13.53
C GLN A 124 -7.31 11.48 12.80
N GLY A 125 -7.98 10.60 13.55
CA GLY A 125 -8.90 9.58 13.00
C GLY A 125 -8.25 8.38 12.29
N CYS A 126 -7.02 8.50 11.76
CA CYS A 126 -6.40 7.45 10.95
C CYS A 126 -4.90 7.22 11.25
N PHE A 127 -4.34 6.15 10.69
CA PHE A 127 -2.90 5.96 10.53
C PHE A 127 -2.49 6.18 9.08
N ALA A 128 -1.38 6.86 8.85
CA ALA A 128 -0.69 6.83 7.58
C ALA A 128 0.38 5.74 7.61
N VAL A 129 0.09 4.58 7.01
CA VAL A 129 1.07 3.50 6.85
C VAL A 129 2.02 3.90 5.72
N THR A 130 3.28 4.13 6.06
CA THR A 130 4.25 4.81 5.19
C THR A 130 5.46 3.93 4.92
N SER A 131 5.92 3.93 3.67
CA SER A 131 7.19 3.32 3.30
C SER A 131 7.91 4.17 2.25
N SER A 132 9.23 4.26 2.32
CA SER A 132 10.05 5.03 1.38
C SER A 132 10.87 4.15 0.46
N SER A 133 10.84 4.43 -0.85
CA SER A 133 11.67 3.75 -1.85
C SER A 133 11.89 4.64 -3.05
N LYS A 134 13.00 4.47 -3.77
CA LYS A 134 13.15 5.06 -5.11
C LYS A 134 12.24 4.40 -6.15
N HIS A 135 11.76 3.19 -5.86
CA HIS A 135 11.15 2.29 -6.83
C HIS A 135 9.62 2.16 -6.69
N TRP A 136 8.98 2.91 -5.79
CA TRP A 136 7.52 2.91 -5.74
C TRP A 136 6.87 3.29 -7.07
N PRO A 137 7.37 4.28 -7.84
CA PRO A 137 6.84 4.55 -9.18
C PRO A 137 7.02 3.41 -10.17
N CYS A 138 8.08 2.61 -10.05
CA CYS A 138 8.29 1.43 -10.92
C CYS A 138 7.22 0.35 -10.67
N LEU A 139 6.75 0.24 -9.42
CA LEU A 139 5.74 -0.73 -9.01
C LEU A 139 4.30 -0.22 -9.15
N PHE A 140 4.11 1.09 -9.13
CA PHE A 140 2.81 1.75 -9.27
C PHE A 140 2.92 2.82 -10.36
N PRO A 141 3.01 2.40 -11.64
CA PRO A 141 3.21 3.31 -12.77
C PRO A 141 1.99 4.24 -12.99
N GLN A 142 0.88 3.96 -12.33
CA GLN A 142 -0.27 4.86 -12.22
C GLN A 142 0.08 6.19 -11.53
N HIS A 143 1.25 6.30 -10.86
CA HIS A 143 1.72 7.56 -10.31
C HIS A 143 2.01 8.61 -11.40
N GLY A 144 1.48 9.81 -11.22
CA GLY A 144 1.66 10.97 -12.09
C GLY A 144 1.23 12.28 -11.43
N PRO A 145 1.30 13.41 -12.16
CA PRO A 145 0.83 14.71 -11.66
C PRO A 145 -0.69 14.73 -11.45
N GLY A 146 -1.19 15.73 -10.71
CA GLY A 146 -2.62 15.96 -10.50
C GLY A 146 -3.31 15.00 -9.54
N LYS A 147 -4.65 15.09 -9.45
CA LYS A 147 -5.44 14.19 -8.62
C LYS A 147 -5.58 12.84 -9.32
N LYS A 148 -5.55 11.74 -8.53
CA LYS A 148 -5.60 10.37 -9.05
C LYS A 148 -6.83 10.09 -9.94
N HIS A 149 -7.99 10.68 -9.63
CA HIS A 149 -9.22 10.48 -10.39
C HIS A 149 -9.36 11.38 -11.64
N GLU A 150 -8.44 12.32 -11.83
CA GLU A 150 -8.43 13.23 -13.00
C GLU A 150 -7.41 12.77 -14.07
N ARG A 151 -6.74 11.63 -13.85
CA ARG A 151 -5.74 11.07 -14.76
C ARG A 151 -6.12 9.63 -15.15
N PRO A 152 -5.65 9.13 -16.30
CA PRO A 152 -5.82 7.73 -16.67
C PRO A 152 -5.21 6.79 -15.65
N ILE A 153 -5.95 5.76 -15.26
CA ILE A 153 -5.51 4.65 -14.41
C ILE A 153 -5.62 3.36 -15.21
N VAL A 154 -4.53 3.02 -15.91
CA VAL A 154 -4.43 1.79 -16.72
C VAL A 154 -3.43 0.87 -16.06
N LEU A 155 -3.77 -0.42 -15.95
CA LEU A 155 -2.85 -1.44 -15.49
C LEU A 155 -1.89 -1.83 -16.61
N GLU A 156 -0.59 -1.86 -16.32
CA GLU A 156 0.38 -2.47 -17.22
C GLU A 156 0.06 -3.97 -17.42
N PRO A 157 0.47 -4.59 -18.55
CA PRO A 157 0.16 -6.01 -18.81
C PRO A 157 0.58 -6.96 -17.68
N TRP A 158 1.72 -6.69 -17.04
CA TRP A 158 2.20 -7.48 -15.90
C TRP A 158 1.37 -7.25 -14.63
N GLN A 159 0.80 -6.06 -14.43
CA GLN A 159 -0.14 -5.79 -13.32
C GLN A 159 -1.46 -6.49 -13.57
N GLN A 160 -1.97 -6.46 -14.81
CA GLN A 160 -3.20 -7.14 -15.18
C GLN A 160 -3.08 -8.65 -14.97
N ALA A 161 -1.96 -9.25 -15.38
CA ALA A 161 -1.68 -10.67 -15.14
C ALA A 161 -1.71 -11.03 -13.64
N ILE A 162 -1.17 -10.15 -12.78
CA ILE A 162 -1.23 -10.35 -11.31
C ILE A 162 -2.67 -10.23 -10.80
N VAL A 163 -3.44 -9.23 -11.25
CA VAL A 163 -4.84 -9.06 -10.84
C VAL A 163 -5.70 -10.24 -11.30
N ASP A 164 -5.44 -10.77 -12.50
CA ASP A 164 -6.15 -11.94 -13.03
C ASP A 164 -5.82 -13.22 -12.24
N ALA A 165 -4.59 -13.36 -11.78
CA ALA A 165 -4.16 -14.49 -10.95
C ALA A 165 -4.62 -14.35 -9.48
N HIS A 166 -4.76 -13.12 -8.98
CA HIS A 166 -5.08 -12.79 -7.58
C HIS A 166 -6.25 -11.78 -7.48
N PRO A 167 -7.43 -12.10 -8.06
CA PRO A 167 -8.54 -11.15 -8.15
C PRO A 167 -9.13 -10.82 -6.78
N TRP A 168 -9.16 -11.80 -5.87
CA TRP A 168 -9.72 -11.64 -4.54
C TRP A 168 -8.88 -10.72 -3.66
N GLU A 169 -7.56 -10.79 -3.76
CA GLU A 169 -6.65 -9.89 -3.07
C GLU A 169 -6.84 -8.45 -3.56
N PHE A 170 -6.97 -8.26 -4.87
CA PHE A 170 -7.25 -6.94 -5.46
C PHE A 170 -8.61 -6.37 -5.02
N ILE A 171 -9.68 -7.17 -5.13
CA ILE A 171 -11.03 -6.83 -4.64
C ILE A 171 -10.99 -6.45 -3.16
N ARG A 172 -10.32 -7.27 -2.34
CA ARG A 172 -10.19 -7.04 -0.90
C ARG A 172 -9.46 -5.74 -0.60
N GLY A 173 -8.40 -5.42 -1.35
CA GLY A 173 -7.68 -4.15 -1.23
C GLY A 173 -8.58 -2.94 -1.50
N LEU A 174 -9.36 -2.98 -2.58
CA LEU A 174 -10.30 -1.92 -2.95
C LEU A 174 -11.45 -1.77 -1.94
N ILE A 175 -11.99 -2.88 -1.43
CA ILE A 175 -13.03 -2.85 -0.40
C ILE A 175 -12.50 -2.33 0.94
N HIS A 176 -11.25 -2.66 1.27
CA HIS A 176 -10.62 -2.18 2.50
C HIS A 176 -10.35 -0.68 2.47
N SER A 177 -10.11 -0.08 1.29
CA SER A 177 -10.04 1.36 1.14
C SER A 177 -11.42 2.01 1.02
N ASP A 178 -11.97 2.09 -0.20
CA ASP A 178 -13.16 2.87 -0.54
C ASP A 178 -14.46 2.06 -0.47
N GLY A 179 -14.38 0.84 0.03
CA GLY A 179 -15.53 -0.02 0.21
C GLY A 179 -16.01 -0.13 1.65
N CYS A 180 -17.27 -0.56 1.76
CA CYS A 180 -17.86 -0.94 3.03
C CYS A 180 -18.79 -2.13 2.86
N ARG A 181 -18.97 -2.85 3.96
CA ARG A 181 -20.00 -3.87 4.12
C ARG A 181 -20.97 -3.38 5.17
N ILE A 182 -22.24 -3.23 4.82
CA ILE A 182 -23.27 -2.77 5.76
C ILE A 182 -24.43 -3.77 5.79
N THR A 183 -25.13 -3.80 6.92
CA THR A 183 -26.41 -4.50 7.03
C THR A 183 -27.52 -3.49 6.79
N ASN A 184 -28.21 -3.60 5.66
CA ASN A 184 -29.43 -2.86 5.40
C ASN A 184 -30.63 -3.58 6.01
N TRP A 185 -31.73 -2.86 6.15
CA TRP A 185 -33.00 -3.46 6.56
C TRP A 185 -34.17 -2.86 5.78
N THR A 186 -35.24 -3.63 5.68
CA THR A 186 -36.54 -3.21 5.13
C THR A 186 -37.66 -3.87 5.93
N THR A 187 -38.90 -3.46 5.71
CA THR A 187 -40.07 -4.15 6.27
C THR A 187 -40.93 -4.73 5.15
N LYS A 188 -41.38 -5.97 5.31
CA LYS A 188 -42.40 -6.58 4.44
C LYS A 188 -43.55 -7.06 5.30
N ILE A 189 -44.76 -6.98 4.75
CA ILE A 189 -45.93 -7.64 5.32
C ILE A 189 -45.91 -9.09 4.83
N ILE A 190 -45.87 -10.05 5.76
CA ILE A 190 -46.00 -11.47 5.47
C ILE A 190 -47.12 -12.02 6.35
N ALA A 191 -48.14 -12.62 5.73
CA ALA A 191 -49.32 -13.15 6.43
C ALA A 191 -49.99 -12.12 7.37
N GLY A 192 -50.08 -10.86 6.95
CA GLY A 192 -50.69 -9.78 7.73
C GLY A 192 -49.78 -9.14 8.80
N GLU A 193 -48.62 -9.73 9.09
CA GLU A 193 -47.67 -9.18 10.06
C GLU A 193 -46.52 -8.41 9.39
N ARG A 194 -46.18 -7.24 9.93
CA ARG A 194 -45.00 -6.48 9.49
C ARG A 194 -43.74 -7.10 10.07
N LYS A 195 -42.90 -7.70 9.22
CA LYS A 195 -41.61 -8.28 9.59
C LYS A 195 -40.45 -7.44 9.07
N ARG A 196 -39.42 -7.24 9.89
CA ARG A 196 -38.16 -6.59 9.53
C ARG A 196 -37.22 -7.62 8.89
N TYR A 197 -36.70 -7.29 7.73
CA TYR A 197 -35.76 -8.12 6.97
C TYR A 197 -34.43 -7.39 6.87
N GLU A 198 -33.38 -8.02 7.36
CA GLU A 198 -32.02 -7.52 7.26
C GLU A 198 -31.29 -8.23 6.12
N TYR A 199 -30.47 -7.49 5.39
CA TYR A 199 -29.67 -8.04 4.30
C TYR A 199 -28.31 -7.33 4.22
N PRO A 200 -27.20 -8.09 4.21
CA PRO A 200 -25.89 -7.51 4.03
C PRO A 200 -25.71 -7.02 2.58
N ARG A 201 -24.92 -5.97 2.41
CA ARG A 201 -24.60 -5.38 1.12
C ARG A 201 -23.20 -4.80 1.16
N TYR A 202 -22.46 -4.97 0.07
CA TYR A 202 -21.21 -4.24 -0.16
C TYR A 202 -21.45 -3.02 -1.04
N PHE A 203 -20.73 -1.95 -0.72
CA PHE A 203 -20.61 -0.77 -1.55
C PHE A 203 -19.15 -0.47 -1.82
N PHE A 204 -18.87 0.09 -2.99
CA PHE A 204 -17.58 0.66 -3.35
C PHE A 204 -17.83 1.99 -4.04
N SER A 205 -17.19 3.06 -3.56
CA SER A 205 -17.44 4.42 -4.04
C SER A 205 -16.12 5.09 -4.38
N ASN A 206 -15.84 5.30 -5.67
CA ASN A 206 -14.63 5.99 -6.10
C ASN A 206 -14.98 7.01 -7.17
N LYS A 207 -14.21 8.11 -7.30
CA LYS A 207 -14.44 9.16 -8.31
C LYS A 207 -13.88 8.81 -9.69
N SER A 208 -12.86 7.98 -9.76
CA SER A 208 -12.25 7.55 -11.03
C SER A 208 -13.12 6.50 -11.73
N ASP A 209 -13.54 6.78 -12.97
CA ASP A 209 -14.19 5.79 -13.84
C ASP A 209 -13.30 4.56 -14.03
N ASP A 210 -12.01 4.76 -14.30
CA ASP A 210 -11.04 3.68 -14.49
C ASP A 210 -10.93 2.76 -13.26
N ILE A 211 -10.87 3.32 -12.04
CA ILE A 211 -10.82 2.50 -10.81
C ILE A 211 -12.13 1.74 -10.60
N ARG A 212 -13.28 2.37 -10.91
CA ARG A 212 -14.58 1.68 -10.87
C ARG A 212 -14.62 0.54 -11.90
N GLY A 213 -14.13 0.78 -13.11
CA GLY A 213 -14.00 -0.23 -14.18
C GLY A 213 -13.13 -1.41 -13.75
N LEU A 214 -11.93 -1.15 -13.23
CA LEU A 214 -11.04 -2.20 -12.70
C LEU A 214 -11.72 -3.03 -11.61
N PHE A 215 -12.48 -2.38 -10.72
CA PHE A 215 -13.23 -3.08 -9.68
C PHE A 215 -14.32 -3.97 -10.29
N SER A 216 -15.21 -3.40 -11.11
CA SER A 216 -16.31 -4.13 -11.74
C SER A 216 -15.85 -5.29 -12.61
N ASP A 217 -14.84 -5.08 -13.44
CA ASP A 217 -14.32 -6.09 -14.36
C ASP A 217 -13.73 -7.26 -13.57
N THR A 218 -13.10 -6.97 -12.42
CA THR A 218 -12.58 -8.01 -11.53
C THR A 218 -13.73 -8.75 -10.83
N LEU A 219 -14.80 -8.07 -10.42
CA LEU A 219 -16.00 -8.71 -9.87
C LEU A 219 -16.66 -9.66 -10.89
N ASP A 220 -16.76 -9.25 -12.14
CA ASP A 220 -17.34 -10.06 -13.22
C ASP A 220 -16.54 -11.34 -13.45
N LYS A 221 -15.20 -11.26 -13.44
CA LYS A 221 -14.30 -12.42 -13.56
C LYS A 221 -14.51 -13.48 -12.48
N VAL A 222 -14.91 -13.07 -11.27
CA VAL A 222 -15.15 -13.99 -10.15
C VAL A 222 -16.64 -14.31 -9.95
N GLY A 223 -17.51 -13.89 -10.88
CA GLY A 223 -18.95 -14.17 -10.82
C GLY A 223 -19.71 -13.40 -9.73
N VAL A 224 -19.15 -12.30 -9.23
CA VAL A 224 -19.83 -11.42 -8.28
C VAL A 224 -20.74 -10.47 -9.05
N GLU A 225 -22.04 -10.66 -8.92
CA GLU A 225 -23.01 -9.79 -9.56
C GLU A 225 -23.15 -8.46 -8.80
N TRP A 226 -23.03 -7.37 -9.55
CA TRP A 226 -23.07 -6.02 -9.02
C TRP A 226 -23.99 -5.12 -9.86
N THR A 227 -24.27 -3.93 -9.34
CA THR A 227 -25.03 -2.90 -10.06
C THR A 227 -24.52 -1.52 -9.68
N THR A 228 -24.77 -0.54 -10.53
CA THR A 228 -24.43 0.86 -10.27
C THR A 228 -25.61 1.58 -9.63
N LEU A 229 -25.36 2.29 -8.53
CA LEU A 229 -26.33 3.19 -7.94
C LEU A 229 -26.01 4.63 -8.30
N ALA A 230 -26.87 5.25 -9.11
CA ALA A 230 -26.85 6.69 -9.32
C ALA A 230 -27.42 7.38 -8.07
N ARG A 231 -26.63 8.22 -7.41
CA ARG A 231 -27.11 9.03 -6.28
C ARG A 231 -27.17 10.49 -6.72
N GLY A 232 -28.17 10.83 -7.55
CA GLY A 232 -28.30 12.15 -8.17
C GLY A 232 -27.19 12.42 -9.19
N SER A 233 -27.54 12.33 -10.48
CA SER A 233 -26.71 12.50 -11.70
C SER A 233 -25.42 11.67 -11.85
N ASP A 234 -24.64 11.38 -10.81
CA ASP A 234 -23.31 10.80 -10.96
C ASP A 234 -23.21 9.34 -10.46
N PRO A 235 -22.89 8.36 -11.33
CA PRO A 235 -22.89 6.93 -11.02
C PRO A 235 -21.57 6.46 -10.36
N PHE A 236 -21.19 7.05 -9.23
CA PHE A 236 -19.91 6.73 -8.57
C PHE A 236 -19.92 5.48 -7.66
N ASN A 237 -21.08 4.83 -7.48
CA ASN A 237 -21.24 3.78 -6.48
C ASN A 237 -21.52 2.43 -7.14
N ILE A 238 -20.63 1.46 -6.92
CA ILE A 238 -20.85 0.05 -7.24
C ILE A 238 -21.44 -0.63 -6.00
N SER A 239 -22.45 -1.46 -6.21
CA SER A 239 -23.16 -2.16 -5.16
C SER A 239 -23.25 -3.66 -5.44
N VAL A 240 -22.94 -4.48 -4.44
CA VAL A 240 -23.17 -5.93 -4.44
C VAL A 240 -24.21 -6.27 -3.37
N ALA A 241 -25.41 -6.66 -3.80
CA ALA A 241 -26.55 -6.92 -2.90
C ALA A 241 -27.18 -8.32 -3.05
N ARG A 242 -26.84 -9.05 -4.12
CA ARG A 242 -27.39 -10.41 -4.31
C ARG A 242 -26.78 -11.34 -3.29
N ARG A 243 -27.63 -12.16 -2.64
CA ARG A 243 -27.24 -13.00 -1.50
C ARG A 243 -26.04 -13.91 -1.82
N ALA A 244 -26.03 -14.54 -2.99
CA ALA A 244 -24.92 -15.40 -3.42
C ALA A 244 -23.62 -14.61 -3.61
N SER A 245 -23.69 -13.45 -4.27
CA SER A 245 -22.54 -12.57 -4.49
C SER A 245 -22.00 -11.96 -3.20
N VAL A 246 -22.87 -11.60 -2.25
CA VAL A 246 -22.46 -11.14 -0.92
C VAL A 246 -21.81 -12.28 -0.13
N ALA A 247 -22.34 -13.50 -0.19
CA ALA A 247 -21.71 -14.65 0.47
C ALA A 247 -20.31 -14.95 -0.11
N LEU A 248 -20.15 -14.79 -1.42
CA LEU A 248 -18.85 -14.95 -2.08
C LEU A 248 -17.86 -13.86 -1.64
N MET A 249 -18.32 -12.59 -1.60
CA MET A 249 -17.52 -11.49 -1.05
C MET A 249 -17.15 -11.71 0.42
N ASP A 250 -18.08 -12.20 1.25
CA ASP A 250 -17.84 -12.50 2.66
C ASP A 250 -16.75 -13.57 2.84
N ALA A 251 -16.76 -14.62 2.01
CA ALA A 251 -15.80 -15.71 2.06
C ALA A 251 -14.36 -15.27 1.72
N HIS A 252 -14.19 -14.29 0.83
CA HIS A 252 -12.88 -13.91 0.29
C HIS A 252 -12.34 -12.56 0.80
N VAL A 253 -13.20 -11.58 1.05
CA VAL A 253 -12.80 -10.27 1.62
C VAL A 253 -12.63 -10.40 3.14
N GLY A 254 -13.54 -11.15 3.78
CA GLY A 254 -13.62 -11.29 5.23
C GLY A 254 -14.15 -10.04 5.93
N PRO A 255 -14.29 -10.08 7.27
CA PRO A 255 -14.76 -8.95 8.06
C PRO A 255 -13.71 -7.83 8.10
N LYS A 256 -14.15 -6.60 7.88
CA LYS A 256 -13.35 -5.40 8.14
C LYS A 256 -13.26 -5.23 9.67
N HIS A 257 -12.04 -5.33 10.21
CA HIS A 257 -11.70 -5.21 11.63
C HIS A 257 -10.35 -4.53 11.78
#